data_AF-A0A5J5AQ36-F1
#
_entry.id   AF-A0A5J5AQ36-F1
#
_cell.length_a   1.000
_cell.length_b   1.000
_cell.length_c   1.000
_cell.angle_alpha   90.00
_cell.angle_beta   90.00
_cell.angle_gamma   90.00
#
_symmetry.space_group_name_H-M   'P 1'
#
loop_
_entity.id
_entity.type
_entity.pdbx_description
1 polymer ?
#
loop_
_entity_poly.entity_id
_entity_poly.type
_entity_poly.pdbx_seq_one_letter_code
_entity_poly.pdbx_strand_id
1 'polypeptide(L)'
;MGAKGGIFLYADSTDKLLILFGTLGSIGDGMSTPLTMIILSGVINVYGSSEFADTSFANHEVDKFGLRLLCVAIGTAISASIEGICWTRTAERQTSRMRTEYLKSVLNQEVAYFDNQVGSSTNFQVISGFFSDAQSIHDVMAEKSRFSLQHPIKENILFGKEGAPMELVVSTAKAANAHKFITKLPDGYDTQVGQSGVKLSGGQKQRIAIARALLKDPRILLLDEATSSLDAKSERKVQEALDEASLGRTTIIIAHRLATIRKANTIVVLQLGRVIESGSHDKLIQINNGEGGAYFRMLKLQQSSMLTEEASLSYPPLEARSHCRQSSSQSPQNPVSARSSGQSSPSYPFSPALSFSGPQSFDMHPNDQSVDKYLAKSSHLPHSQWHLVQMIAPEWKRSLLGCLGAIGAGSIQPFNAYCLGSLVSVYLLKDNSKIKSDTDFFCFIFLSLAVFSFITNLLQHYDFSVTGECLTKRVREKVLCKCAHL
;
A
#
# COMPACT_ATOMS: atom_id res chain seq x y z
N MET A 1 -12.50 -14.50 26.91
CA MET A 1 -13.26 -15.40 26.03
C MET A 1 -12.96 -15.02 24.60
N GLY A 2 -12.03 -15.73 23.96
CA GLY A 2 -11.61 -15.47 22.58
C GLY A 2 -12.65 -15.99 21.61
N ALA A 3 -13.44 -15.10 21.02
CA ALA A 3 -14.23 -15.46 19.85
C ALA A 3 -13.25 -15.80 18.73
N LYS A 4 -13.36 -17.03 18.20
CA LYS A 4 -12.66 -17.47 17.00
C LYS A 4 -13.08 -16.55 15.84
N GLY A 5 -12.31 -15.49 15.61
CA GLY A 5 -12.64 -14.48 14.61
C GLY A 5 -12.35 -15.00 13.21
N GLY A 6 -13.37 -15.50 12.52
CA GLY A 6 -13.28 -15.84 11.10
C GLY A 6 -13.12 -14.58 10.23
N ILE A 7 -12.75 -14.77 8.96
CA ILE A 7 -12.50 -13.68 7.99
C ILE A 7 -13.72 -12.76 7.78
N PHE A 8 -14.91 -13.19 8.21
CA PHE A 8 -16.17 -12.45 8.14
C PHE A 8 -16.60 -11.81 9.49
N LEU A 9 -15.66 -11.60 10.42
CA LEU A 9 -15.98 -11.02 11.73
C LEU A 9 -16.61 -9.62 11.63
N TYR A 10 -16.26 -8.86 10.59
CA TYR A 10 -16.74 -7.48 10.37
C TYR A 10 -17.99 -7.43 9.47
N ALA A 11 -18.64 -8.56 9.19
CA ALA A 11 -19.81 -8.66 8.30
C ALA A 11 -21.11 -8.20 8.96
N ASP A 12 -21.71 -7.15 8.40
CA ASP A 12 -23.05 -6.67 8.78
C ASP A 12 -24.16 -7.57 8.24
N SER A 13 -25.39 -7.33 8.69
CA SER A 13 -26.59 -8.00 8.19
C SER A 13 -26.74 -7.91 6.66
N THR A 14 -26.36 -6.78 6.05
CA THR A 14 -26.35 -6.63 4.58
C THR A 14 -25.29 -7.50 3.92
N ASP A 15 -24.12 -7.63 4.54
CA ASP A 15 -23.02 -8.43 3.99
C ASP A 15 -23.35 -9.91 4.11
N LYS A 16 -24.02 -10.33 5.20
CA LYS A 16 -24.55 -11.69 5.35
C LYS A 16 -25.58 -12.04 4.27
N LEU A 17 -26.46 -11.10 3.91
CA LEU A 17 -27.41 -11.29 2.81
C LEU A 17 -26.70 -11.38 1.46
N LEU A 18 -25.72 -10.52 1.20
CA LEU A 18 -24.92 -10.58 -0.03
C LEU A 18 -24.15 -11.90 -0.14
N ILE A 19 -23.55 -12.37 0.96
CA ILE A 19 -22.88 -13.68 0.98
C ILE A 19 -23.88 -14.80 0.66
N LEU A 20 -25.09 -14.76 1.24
CA LEU A 20 -26.13 -15.75 0.95
C LEU A 20 -26.48 -15.75 -0.55
N PHE A 21 -26.79 -14.60 -1.13
CA PHE A 21 -27.10 -14.52 -2.57
C PHE A 21 -25.91 -14.88 -3.47
N GLY A 22 -24.69 -14.50 -3.07
CA GLY A 22 -23.47 -14.88 -3.76
C GLY A 22 -23.27 -16.40 -3.78
N THR A 23 -23.47 -17.06 -2.63
CA THR A 23 -23.39 -18.53 -2.55
C THR A 23 -24.47 -19.24 -3.36
N LEU A 24 -25.70 -18.72 -3.38
CA LEU A 24 -26.77 -19.24 -4.24
C LEU A 24 -26.45 -19.06 -5.72
N GLY A 25 -25.87 -17.91 -6.10
CA GLY A 25 -25.36 -17.65 -7.44
C GLY A 25 -24.28 -18.65 -7.85
N SER A 26 -23.27 -18.88 -7.00
CA SER A 26 -22.19 -19.86 -7.24
C SER A 26 -22.71 -21.29 -7.40
N ILE A 27 -23.74 -21.68 -6.63
CA ILE A 27 -24.39 -23.00 -6.80
C ILE A 27 -25.09 -23.06 -8.16
N GLY A 28 -25.83 -22.01 -8.53
CA GLY A 28 -26.52 -21.93 -9.81
C GLY A 28 -25.57 -21.97 -11.01
N ASP A 29 -24.45 -21.24 -10.94
CA ASP A 29 -23.41 -21.24 -11.97
C ASP A 29 -22.70 -22.60 -12.04
N GLY A 30 -22.37 -23.21 -10.89
CA GLY A 30 -21.77 -24.55 -10.84
C GLY A 30 -22.67 -25.66 -11.40
N MET A 31 -24.00 -25.50 -11.33
CA MET A 31 -24.97 -26.43 -11.92
C MET A 31 -25.07 -26.33 -13.45
N SER A 32 -24.50 -25.31 -14.09
CA SER A 32 -24.53 -25.11 -15.54
C SER A 32 -24.01 -26.33 -16.32
N THR A 33 -22.85 -26.84 -15.91
CA THR A 33 -22.13 -27.92 -16.60
C THR A 33 -22.90 -29.24 -16.55
N PRO A 34 -23.37 -29.74 -15.39
CA PRO A 34 -24.16 -30.97 -15.35
C PRO A 34 -25.51 -30.83 -16.09
N LEU A 35 -26.17 -29.67 -16.04
CA LEU A 35 -27.42 -29.44 -16.78
C LEU A 35 -27.21 -29.50 -18.30
N THR A 36 -26.17 -28.84 -18.81
CA THR A 36 -25.81 -28.92 -20.23
C THR A 36 -25.45 -30.36 -20.64
N MET A 37 -24.78 -31.13 -19.78
CA MET A 37 -24.47 -32.54 -20.05
C MET A 37 -25.72 -33.42 -20.12
N ILE A 38 -26.71 -33.22 -19.26
CA ILE A 38 -27.99 -33.96 -19.31
C ILE A 38 -28.73 -33.64 -20.62
N ILE A 39 -28.77 -32.37 -21.02
CA ILE A 39 -29.40 -31.95 -22.27
C ILE A 39 -28.67 -32.57 -23.47
N LEU A 40 -27.33 -32.51 -23.49
CA LEU A 40 -26.50 -33.08 -24.55
C LEU A 40 -26.64 -34.61 -24.64
N SER A 41 -26.72 -35.31 -23.51
CA SER A 41 -26.99 -36.75 -23.48
C SER A 41 -28.35 -37.09 -24.11
N GLY A 42 -29.37 -36.27 -23.82
CA GLY A 42 -30.69 -36.41 -24.44
C GLY A 42 -30.64 -36.23 -25.96
N VAL A 43 -29.89 -35.24 -26.45
CA VAL A 43 -29.65 -35.02 -27.89
C VAL A 43 -28.99 -36.24 -28.51
N ILE A 44 -27.88 -36.72 -27.94
CA ILE A 44 -27.13 -37.88 -28.47
C ILE A 44 -28.02 -39.14 -28.55
N ASN A 45 -28.86 -39.38 -27.54
CA ASN A 45 -29.76 -40.54 -27.53
C ASN A 45 -30.83 -40.49 -28.63
N VAL A 46 -31.35 -39.29 -28.94
CA VAL A 46 -32.33 -39.09 -30.03
C VAL A 46 -31.66 -39.21 -31.40
N TYR A 47 -30.42 -38.74 -31.57
CA TYR A 47 -29.65 -38.94 -32.80
C TYR A 47 -29.24 -40.39 -33.04
N GLY A 48 -29.07 -41.17 -31.96
CA GLY A 48 -28.71 -42.59 -32.03
C GLY A 48 -29.89 -43.54 -32.27
N SER A 49 -31.14 -43.09 -32.11
CA SER A 49 -32.31 -43.91 -32.40
C SER A 49 -32.64 -43.91 -33.90
N SER A 50 -33.06 -45.06 -34.42
CA SER A 50 -33.38 -45.24 -35.85
C SER A 50 -34.63 -44.49 -36.34
N GLU A 51 -35.21 -43.62 -35.52
CA GLU A 51 -36.43 -42.83 -35.80
C GLU A 51 -36.14 -41.47 -36.46
N PHE A 52 -34.86 -41.08 -36.62
CA PHE A 52 -34.46 -39.78 -37.19
C PHE A 52 -34.61 -39.68 -38.73
N ALA A 53 -35.20 -40.68 -39.40
CA ALA A 53 -35.35 -40.69 -40.86
C ALA A 53 -36.43 -39.71 -41.38
N ASP A 54 -37.34 -39.24 -40.53
CA ASP A 54 -38.37 -38.26 -40.88
C ASP A 54 -37.93 -36.82 -40.60
N THR A 55 -37.71 -36.05 -41.68
CA THR A 55 -37.14 -34.69 -41.67
C THR A 55 -37.98 -33.65 -40.90
N SER A 56 -39.29 -33.83 -40.76
CA SER A 56 -40.16 -32.92 -39.99
C SER A 56 -40.09 -33.14 -38.48
N PHE A 57 -39.89 -34.39 -38.04
CA PHE A 57 -39.77 -34.75 -36.63
C PHE A 57 -38.39 -34.35 -36.06
N ALA A 58 -37.36 -34.43 -36.90
CA ALA A 58 -36.00 -34.00 -36.59
C ALA A 58 -35.93 -32.51 -36.19
N ASN A 59 -36.57 -31.61 -36.94
CA ASN A 59 -36.50 -30.17 -36.66
C ASN A 59 -37.15 -29.78 -35.32
N HIS A 60 -38.29 -30.39 -34.98
CA HIS A 60 -39.00 -30.10 -33.72
C HIS A 60 -38.20 -30.53 -32.47
N GLU A 61 -37.53 -31.68 -32.51
CA GLU A 61 -36.69 -32.10 -31.38
C GLU A 61 -35.42 -31.25 -31.26
N VAL A 62 -34.79 -30.86 -32.38
CA VAL A 62 -33.65 -29.93 -32.37
C VAL A 62 -34.04 -28.59 -31.74
N ASP A 63 -35.18 -28.01 -32.13
CA ASP A 63 -35.68 -26.74 -31.57
C ASP A 63 -35.95 -26.84 -30.06
N LYS A 64 -36.54 -27.95 -29.61
CA LYS A 64 -36.80 -28.22 -28.19
C LYS A 64 -35.51 -28.30 -27.36
N PHE A 65 -34.47 -28.97 -27.85
CA PHE A 65 -33.18 -29.02 -27.16
C PHE A 65 -32.44 -27.68 -27.23
N GLY A 66 -32.52 -26.96 -28.36
CA GLY A 66 -32.01 -25.61 -28.50
C GLY A 66 -32.63 -24.64 -27.48
N LEU A 67 -33.94 -24.70 -27.30
CA LEU A 67 -34.66 -23.86 -26.33
C LEU A 67 -34.29 -24.22 -24.88
N ARG A 68 -34.07 -25.50 -24.57
CA ARG A 68 -33.55 -25.94 -23.25
C ARG A 68 -32.14 -25.41 -22.98
N LEU A 69 -31.24 -25.46 -23.96
CA LEU A 69 -29.89 -24.88 -23.83
C LEU A 69 -29.95 -23.36 -23.63
N LEU A 70 -30.84 -22.67 -24.34
CA LEU A 70 -31.06 -21.24 -24.17
C LEU A 70 -31.56 -20.89 -22.76
N CYS A 71 -32.51 -21.66 -22.23
CA CYS A 71 -32.99 -21.47 -20.85
C CYS A 71 -31.88 -21.66 -19.81
N VAL A 72 -31.04 -22.69 -19.99
CA VAL A 72 -29.87 -22.90 -19.12
C VAL A 72 -28.91 -21.71 -19.24
N ALA A 73 -28.56 -21.27 -20.44
CA ALA A 73 -27.65 -20.15 -20.66
C ALA A 73 -28.12 -18.84 -20.01
N ILE A 74 -29.42 -18.54 -20.08
CA ILE A 74 -30.00 -17.36 -19.41
C ILE A 74 -29.91 -17.52 -17.89
N GLY A 75 -30.25 -18.71 -17.36
CA GLY A 75 -30.16 -18.99 -15.93
C GLY A 75 -28.74 -18.89 -15.38
N THR A 76 -27.75 -19.36 -16.13
CA THR A 76 -26.34 -19.27 -15.76
C THR A 76 -25.83 -17.84 -15.84
N ALA A 77 -26.21 -17.08 -16.86
CA ALA A 77 -25.85 -15.66 -16.96
C ALA A 77 -26.38 -14.85 -15.76
N ILE A 78 -27.62 -15.09 -15.33
CA ILE A 78 -28.20 -14.44 -14.14
C ILE A 78 -27.48 -14.89 -12.87
N SER A 79 -27.22 -16.18 -12.71
CA SER A 79 -26.57 -16.74 -11.52
C SER A 79 -25.13 -16.22 -11.37
N ALA A 80 -24.35 -16.22 -12.46
CA ALA A 80 -22.99 -15.69 -12.50
C ALA A 80 -22.95 -14.17 -12.26
N SER A 81 -23.95 -13.43 -12.76
CA SER A 81 -24.06 -11.99 -12.49
C SER A 81 -24.33 -11.71 -11.01
N ILE A 82 -25.25 -12.46 -10.38
CA ILE A 82 -25.55 -12.34 -8.95
C ILE A 82 -24.32 -12.70 -8.13
N GLU A 83 -23.66 -13.82 -8.44
CA GLU A 83 -22.42 -14.26 -7.81
C GLU A 83 -21.34 -13.17 -7.85
N GLY A 84 -21.02 -12.67 -9.05
CA GLY A 84 -19.98 -11.68 -9.26
C GLY A 84 -20.25 -10.38 -8.50
N ILE A 85 -21.46 -9.85 -8.60
CA ILE A 85 -21.84 -8.59 -7.91
C ILE A 85 -21.81 -8.78 -6.39
N CYS A 86 -22.37 -9.88 -5.87
CA CYS A 86 -22.51 -10.10 -4.44
C CYS A 86 -21.16 -10.33 -3.76
N TRP A 87 -20.29 -11.15 -4.34
CA TRP A 87 -18.95 -11.38 -3.78
C TRP A 87 -18.08 -10.14 -3.86
N THR A 88 -18.10 -9.44 -4.99
CA THR A 88 -17.31 -8.21 -5.17
C THR A 88 -17.74 -7.13 -4.18
N ARG A 89 -19.04 -6.85 -4.06
CA ARG A 89 -19.55 -5.85 -3.12
C ARG A 89 -19.30 -6.21 -1.67
N THR A 90 -19.38 -7.49 -1.31
CA THR A 90 -19.03 -7.95 0.04
C THR A 90 -17.56 -7.72 0.32
N ALA A 91 -16.68 -8.08 -0.61
CA ALA A 91 -15.23 -7.92 -0.47
C ALA A 91 -14.82 -6.45 -0.30
N GLU A 92 -15.39 -5.55 -1.10
CA GLU A 92 -15.13 -4.10 -1.01
C GLU A 92 -15.54 -3.53 0.34
N ARG A 93 -16.77 -3.85 0.81
CA ARG A 93 -17.30 -3.36 2.07
C ARG A 93 -16.50 -3.86 3.27
N GLN A 94 -16.17 -5.15 3.28
CA GLN A 94 -15.36 -5.77 4.34
C GLN A 94 -13.96 -5.16 4.39
N THR A 95 -13.31 -5.03 3.23
CA THR A 95 -11.96 -4.46 3.16
C THR A 95 -11.92 -3.02 3.64
N SER A 96 -12.89 -2.19 3.22
CA SER A 96 -12.98 -0.79 3.64
C SER A 96 -13.16 -0.63 5.15
N ARG A 97 -14.03 -1.47 5.75
CA ARG A 97 -14.28 -1.47 7.20
C ARG A 97 -13.07 -1.94 7.98
N MET A 98 -12.45 -3.05 7.56
CA MET A 98 -11.25 -3.57 8.19
C MET A 98 -10.14 -2.50 8.19
N ARG A 99 -9.93 -1.81 7.05
CA ARG A 99 -8.96 -0.70 6.95
C ARG A 99 -9.27 0.44 7.92
N THR A 100 -10.54 0.84 8.04
CA THR A 100 -10.95 1.94 8.91
C THR A 100 -10.79 1.59 10.39
N GLU A 101 -11.29 0.43 10.82
CA GLU A 101 -11.19 -0.03 12.22
C GLU A 101 -9.74 -0.32 12.61
N TYR A 102 -8.94 -0.83 11.68
CA TYR A 102 -7.51 -1.02 11.89
C TYR A 102 -6.79 0.32 12.06
N LEU A 103 -7.00 1.28 11.15
CA LEU A 103 -6.41 2.62 11.28
C LEU A 103 -6.81 3.27 12.60
N LYS A 104 -8.10 3.24 12.94
CA LYS A 104 -8.61 3.74 14.21
C LYS A 104 -7.94 3.06 15.42
N SER A 105 -7.75 1.74 15.35
CA SER A 105 -7.08 0.98 16.41
C SER A 105 -5.61 1.34 16.54
N VAL A 106 -4.90 1.56 15.43
CA VAL A 106 -3.51 2.02 15.40
C VAL A 106 -3.38 3.44 15.96
N LEU A 107 -4.26 4.37 15.54
CA LEU A 107 -4.24 5.75 16.01
C LEU A 107 -4.53 5.90 17.51
N ASN A 108 -5.26 4.94 18.09
CA ASN A 108 -5.59 4.90 19.51
C ASN A 108 -4.54 4.16 20.36
N GLN A 109 -3.45 3.68 19.77
CA GLN A 109 -2.36 3.06 20.54
C GLN A 109 -1.56 4.11 21.31
N GLU A 110 -1.06 3.70 22.48
CA GLU A 110 -0.17 4.53 23.29
C GLU A 110 1.19 4.74 22.60
N VAL A 111 1.89 5.84 22.92
CA VAL A 111 3.19 6.14 22.30
C VAL A 111 4.21 5.02 22.51
N ALA A 112 4.20 4.37 23.68
CA ALA A 112 5.06 3.23 24.00
C ALA A 112 4.86 2.02 23.06
N TYR A 113 3.68 1.86 22.45
CA TYR A 113 3.45 0.85 21.43
C TYR A 113 4.32 1.10 20.19
N PHE A 114 4.48 2.36 19.77
CA PHE A 114 5.29 2.72 18.62
C PHE A 114 6.79 2.60 18.88
N ASP A 115 7.24 2.89 20.10
CA ASP A 115 8.65 2.77 20.49
C ASP A 115 9.12 1.30 20.46
N ASN A 116 8.28 0.38 20.91
CA ASN A 116 8.56 -1.06 20.91
C ASN A 116 8.50 -1.69 19.51
N GLN A 117 7.89 -1.01 18.53
CA GLN A 117 7.75 -1.53 17.17
C GLN A 117 8.92 -1.24 16.24
N VAL A 118 9.74 -0.23 16.56
CA VAL A 118 10.95 0.08 15.77
C VAL A 118 11.98 -1.07 15.81
N GLY A 119 11.84 -2.02 16.76
CA GLY A 119 12.71 -3.19 16.90
C GLY A 119 12.10 -4.57 16.60
N SER A 120 10.80 -4.70 16.28
CA SER A 120 10.17 -6.01 16.07
C SER A 120 9.77 -6.21 14.60
N SER A 121 10.66 -6.85 13.86
CA SER A 121 10.56 -7.06 12.40
C SER A 121 9.26 -7.73 11.96
N THR A 122 8.59 -8.52 12.79
CA THR A 122 7.35 -9.23 12.41
C THR A 122 6.11 -8.34 12.45
N ASN A 123 5.90 -7.55 13.50
CA ASN A 123 4.75 -6.65 13.57
C ASN A 123 4.89 -5.50 12.56
N PHE A 124 6.08 -4.92 12.43
CA PHE A 124 6.34 -3.92 11.39
C PHE A 124 6.16 -4.49 9.98
N GLN A 125 6.56 -5.75 9.72
CA GLN A 125 6.30 -6.41 8.43
C GLN A 125 4.83 -6.73 8.18
N VAL A 126 4.06 -7.08 9.21
CA VAL A 126 2.60 -7.28 9.08
C VAL A 126 1.91 -5.95 8.82
N ILE A 127 2.32 -4.89 9.52
CA ILE A 127 1.88 -3.52 9.29
C ILE A 127 2.24 -3.10 7.86
N SER A 128 3.51 -3.13 7.47
CA SER A 128 3.97 -2.73 6.15
C SER A 128 3.45 -3.65 5.03
N GLY A 129 3.20 -4.93 5.31
CA GLY A 129 2.64 -5.89 4.36
C GLY A 129 1.16 -5.63 4.09
N PHE A 130 0.38 -5.32 5.13
CA PHE A 130 -1.03 -4.93 4.98
C PHE A 130 -1.18 -3.54 4.33
N PHE A 131 -0.21 -2.64 4.58
CA PHE A 131 -0.14 -1.31 3.97
C PHE A 131 0.57 -1.29 2.61
N SER A 132 1.28 -2.35 2.21
CA SER A 132 1.90 -2.45 0.88
C SER A 132 0.84 -2.49 -0.22
N ASP A 133 -0.29 -3.16 0.03
CA ASP A 133 -1.46 -3.16 -0.87
C ASP A 133 -2.29 -1.86 -0.77
N ALA A 134 -1.97 -1.02 0.22
CA ALA A 134 -2.49 0.33 0.41
C ALA A 134 -1.36 1.34 0.22
N GLN A 135 -0.54 1.16 -0.82
CA GLN A 135 0.73 1.83 -1.10
C GLN A 135 0.70 3.37 -1.09
N SER A 136 -0.48 3.98 -1.01
CA SER A 136 -0.69 5.41 -0.79
C SER A 136 -0.68 5.86 0.69
N ILE A 137 -0.78 4.95 1.67
CA ILE A 137 -0.93 5.28 3.10
C ILE A 137 0.41 5.20 3.86
N HIS A 138 1.37 4.41 3.39
CA HIS A 138 2.66 4.28 4.09
C HIS A 138 3.50 5.57 4.04
N ASP A 139 3.39 6.34 2.95
CA ASP A 139 3.94 7.70 2.85
C ASP A 139 3.27 8.68 3.83
N VAL A 140 2.04 8.39 4.28
CA VAL A 140 1.26 9.23 5.21
C VAL A 140 1.65 8.99 6.67
N MET A 141 2.12 7.79 7.03
CA MET A 141 2.32 7.41 8.45
C MET A 141 3.76 7.55 8.97
N ALA A 142 4.80 7.24 8.17
CA ALA A 142 6.18 7.49 8.59
C ALA A 142 6.51 9.00 8.66
N GLU A 143 5.72 9.81 7.94
CA GLU A 143 5.77 11.26 7.99
C GLU A 143 4.85 11.87 9.06
N LYS A 144 4.27 11.17 10.03
CA LYS A 144 3.24 11.80 10.90
C LYS A 144 3.70 13.03 11.71
N SER A 145 5.01 13.17 11.98
CA SER A 145 5.62 14.39 12.54
C SER A 145 5.89 15.50 11.50
N ARG A 146 5.85 15.17 10.20
CA ARG A 146 6.11 16.02 9.03
C ARG A 146 4.86 16.25 8.13
N PHE A 147 3.80 15.45 8.28
CA PHE A 147 2.53 15.41 7.54
C PHE A 147 1.65 16.60 7.86
N SER A 148 1.89 17.24 9.01
CA SER A 148 1.13 18.41 9.46
C SER A 148 1.41 19.69 8.65
N LEU A 149 1.86 19.53 7.40
CA LEU A 149 2.11 20.58 6.41
C LEU A 149 1.84 20.10 4.98
N GLN A 150 1.10 19.02 4.70
CA GLN A 150 0.72 18.67 3.31
C GLN A 150 -0.57 19.36 2.82
N HIS A 151 -1.28 20.01 3.73
CA HIS A 151 -2.49 20.78 3.47
C HIS A 151 -2.16 22.26 3.16
N PRO A 152 -3.12 23.09 2.70
CA PRO A 152 -2.97 24.54 2.68
C PRO A 152 -2.51 25.11 4.03
N ILE A 153 -1.76 26.20 4.01
CA ILE A 153 -1.28 26.85 5.25
C ILE A 153 -2.43 27.14 6.22
N LYS A 154 -3.61 27.58 5.72
CA LYS A 154 -4.81 27.80 6.54
C LYS A 154 -5.23 26.55 7.32
N GLU A 155 -5.31 25.40 6.66
CA GLU A 155 -5.76 24.12 7.26
C GLU A 155 -4.76 23.66 8.31
N ASN A 156 -3.47 23.86 8.02
CA ASN A 156 -2.44 23.59 8.99
C ASN A 156 -2.60 24.41 10.26
N ILE A 157 -2.97 25.69 10.19
CA ILE A 157 -3.21 26.48 11.40
C ILE A 157 -4.53 26.05 12.08
N LEU A 158 -5.58 25.76 11.30
CA LEU A 158 -6.91 25.34 11.78
C LEU A 158 -6.91 24.01 12.54
N PHE A 159 -5.91 23.13 12.35
CA PHE A 159 -5.76 21.93 13.20
C PHE A 159 -5.63 22.26 14.70
N GLY A 160 -5.29 23.51 15.07
CA GLY A 160 -5.29 23.95 16.46
C GLY A 160 -6.69 24.11 17.06
N LYS A 161 -7.67 24.49 16.24
CA LYS A 161 -9.08 24.69 16.61
C LYS A 161 -9.95 24.64 15.34
N GLU A 162 -10.65 23.53 15.16
CA GLU A 162 -11.55 23.33 14.00
C GLU A 162 -12.66 24.39 13.98
N GLY A 163 -13.00 24.88 12.78
CA GLY A 163 -14.08 25.86 12.59
C GLY A 163 -13.76 27.29 13.05
N ALA A 164 -12.50 27.63 13.36
CA ALA A 164 -12.15 29.00 13.71
C ALA A 164 -12.33 29.97 12.53
N PRO A 165 -12.86 31.19 12.75
CA PRO A 165 -13.02 32.18 11.70
C PRO A 165 -11.66 32.61 11.15
N MET A 166 -11.61 32.94 9.86
CA MET A 166 -10.36 33.31 9.18
C MET A 166 -9.69 34.55 9.82
N GLU A 167 -10.46 35.46 10.40
CA GLU A 167 -9.94 36.60 11.15
C GLU A 167 -9.05 36.17 12.31
N LEU A 168 -9.46 35.13 13.06
CA LEU A 168 -8.69 34.59 14.15
C LEU A 168 -7.40 33.93 13.64
N VAL A 169 -7.48 33.17 12.55
CA VAL A 169 -6.31 32.56 11.88
C VAL A 169 -5.29 33.62 11.45
N VAL A 170 -5.76 34.75 10.90
CA VAL A 170 -4.88 35.84 10.49
C VAL A 170 -4.27 36.54 11.71
N SER A 171 -5.04 36.74 12.78
CA SER A 171 -4.54 37.36 14.01
C SER A 171 -3.45 36.51 14.69
N THR A 172 -3.65 35.19 14.78
CA THR A 172 -2.66 34.27 15.37
C THR A 172 -1.43 34.13 14.49
N ALA A 173 -1.60 34.13 13.17
CA ALA A 173 -0.49 34.14 12.23
C ALA A 173 0.31 35.46 12.28
N LYS A 174 -0.32 36.59 12.62
CA LYS A 174 0.39 37.86 12.87
C LYS A 174 1.21 37.79 14.16
N ALA A 175 0.62 37.33 15.26
CA ALA A 175 1.32 37.12 16.54
C ALA A 175 2.49 36.12 16.41
N ALA A 176 2.34 35.09 15.57
CA ALA A 176 3.43 34.15 15.30
C ALA A 176 4.47 34.66 14.29
N ASN A 177 4.41 35.94 13.87
CA ASN A 177 5.26 36.51 12.82
C ASN A 177 5.24 35.73 11.48
N ALA A 178 4.16 35.01 11.20
CA ALA A 178 4.00 34.18 10.02
C ALA A 178 3.32 34.94 8.86
N HIS A 179 2.39 35.84 9.16
CA HIS A 179 1.59 36.54 8.16
C HIS A 179 2.44 37.21 7.05
N LYS A 180 3.54 37.87 7.42
CA LYS A 180 4.41 38.61 6.49
C LYS A 180 4.99 37.77 5.36
N PHE A 181 5.27 36.49 5.59
CA PHE A 181 5.79 35.61 4.53
C PHE A 181 4.67 34.85 3.82
N ILE A 182 3.58 34.54 4.52
CA ILE A 182 2.41 33.89 3.93
C ILE A 182 1.82 34.78 2.82
N THR A 183 1.65 36.07 3.07
CA THR A 183 1.10 37.02 2.07
C THR A 183 2.03 37.23 0.86
N LYS A 184 3.32 36.84 0.94
CA LYS A 184 4.25 36.89 -0.19
C LYS A 184 4.17 35.65 -1.09
N LEU A 185 3.51 34.60 -0.63
CA LEU A 185 3.27 33.41 -1.43
C LEU A 185 2.14 33.69 -2.44
N PRO A 186 2.18 33.07 -3.63
CA PRO A 186 1.24 33.35 -4.71
C PRO A 186 -0.22 33.16 -4.30
N ASP A 187 -0.52 32.12 -3.51
CA ASP A 187 -1.88 31.81 -3.05
C ASP A 187 -2.10 32.16 -1.57
N GLY A 188 -1.20 32.94 -0.97
CA GLY A 188 -1.33 33.36 0.43
C GLY A 188 -1.53 32.19 1.40
N TYR A 189 -2.63 32.22 2.15
CA TYR A 189 -3.01 31.16 3.10
C TYR A 189 -3.52 29.87 2.45
N ASP A 190 -3.93 29.93 1.19
CA ASP A 190 -4.37 28.78 0.40
C ASP A 190 -3.19 28.03 -0.25
N THR A 191 -1.97 28.55 -0.09
CA THR A 191 -0.75 27.91 -0.60
C THR A 191 -0.60 26.51 -0.03
N GLN A 192 -0.51 25.53 -0.93
CA GLN A 192 -0.21 24.14 -0.60
C GLN A 192 1.24 24.01 -0.15
N VAL A 193 1.46 23.40 1.01
CA VAL A 193 2.79 23.10 1.55
C VAL A 193 3.03 21.59 1.50
N GLY A 194 4.29 21.13 1.55
CA GLY A 194 4.62 19.69 1.57
C GLY A 194 5.44 19.22 0.36
N GLN A 195 5.48 17.91 0.11
CA GLN A 195 6.31 17.31 -0.95
C GLN A 195 5.85 17.72 -2.37
N SER A 196 4.54 17.85 -2.57
CA SER A 196 3.93 18.30 -3.83
C SER A 196 3.67 19.81 -3.90
N GLY A 197 3.97 20.55 -2.82
CA GLY A 197 3.69 21.99 -2.67
C GLY A 197 4.95 22.85 -2.51
N VAL A 198 4.78 24.08 -2.02
CA VAL A 198 5.90 24.98 -1.74
C VAL A 198 6.71 24.46 -0.56
N LYS A 199 8.03 24.28 -0.76
CA LYS A 199 8.96 23.91 0.32
C LYS A 199 9.23 25.11 1.22
N LEU A 200 8.71 25.07 2.44
CA LEU A 200 8.99 26.08 3.47
C LEU A 200 10.33 25.83 4.16
N SER A 201 11.01 26.89 4.59
CA SER A 201 12.19 26.80 5.46
C SER A 201 11.82 26.28 6.85
N GLY A 202 12.78 25.71 7.58
CA GLY A 202 12.56 25.22 8.96
C GLY A 202 11.90 26.29 9.86
N GLY A 203 12.40 27.53 9.81
CA GLY A 203 11.85 28.64 10.58
C GLY A 203 10.46 29.10 10.14
N GLN A 204 10.11 28.95 8.85
CA GLN A 204 8.74 29.21 8.38
C GLN A 204 7.76 28.15 8.89
N LYS A 205 8.15 26.87 8.78
CA LYS A 205 7.36 25.74 9.31
C LYS A 205 7.09 25.89 10.80
N GLN A 206 8.12 26.30 11.55
CA GLN A 206 8.01 26.48 12.99
C GLN A 206 7.08 27.64 13.37
N ARG A 207 7.12 28.78 12.65
CA ARG A 207 6.17 29.88 12.89
C ARG A 207 4.71 29.48 12.59
N ILE A 208 4.49 28.61 11.61
CA ILE A 208 3.14 28.05 11.36
C ILE A 208 2.71 27.14 12.52
N ALA A 209 3.62 26.31 13.06
CA ALA A 209 3.35 25.49 14.24
C ALA A 209 3.05 26.34 15.48
N ILE A 210 3.76 27.46 15.67
CA ILE A 210 3.47 28.44 16.74
C ILE A 210 2.08 29.04 16.53
N ALA A 211 1.73 29.48 15.32
CA ALA A 211 0.40 30.02 15.01
C ALA A 211 -0.73 29.01 15.34
N ARG A 212 -0.51 27.73 15.04
CA ARG A 212 -1.42 26.63 15.41
C ARG A 212 -1.57 26.50 16.93
N ALA A 213 -0.45 26.51 17.66
CA ALA A 213 -0.47 26.45 19.12
C ALA A 213 -1.18 27.67 19.73
N LEU A 214 -0.95 28.87 19.18
CA LEU A 214 -1.64 30.10 19.59
C LEU A 214 -3.15 30.03 19.35
N LEU A 215 -3.58 29.46 18.21
CA LEU A 215 -5.01 29.33 17.88
C LEU A 215 -5.77 28.45 18.85
N LYS A 216 -5.11 27.43 19.41
CA LYS A 216 -5.69 26.55 20.45
C LYS A 216 -5.89 27.26 21.80
N ASP A 217 -5.19 28.38 22.01
CA ASP A 217 -5.16 29.14 23.27
C ASP A 217 -4.93 28.30 24.55
N PRO A 218 -3.78 27.61 24.66
CA PRO A 218 -3.51 26.71 25.78
C PRO A 218 -3.16 27.49 27.07
N ARG A 219 -3.62 26.99 28.22
CA ARG A 219 -3.22 27.52 29.55
C ARG A 219 -1.76 27.21 29.92
N ILE A 220 -1.25 26.08 29.42
CA ILE A 220 0.12 25.60 29.64
C ILE A 220 0.78 25.41 28.27
N LEU A 221 1.91 26.06 28.06
CA LEU A 221 2.70 25.99 26.83
C LEU A 221 4.01 25.23 27.12
N LEU A 222 4.30 24.20 26.31
CA LEU A 222 5.54 23.44 26.38
C LEU A 222 6.37 23.76 25.14
N LEU A 223 7.60 24.23 25.34
CA LEU A 223 8.54 24.56 24.27
C LEU A 223 9.75 23.66 24.40
N ASP A 224 9.78 22.59 23.61
CA ASP A 224 10.88 21.63 23.59
C ASP A 224 11.86 21.95 22.45
N GLU A 225 13.03 22.47 22.80
CA GLU A 225 14.11 22.85 21.89
C GLU A 225 13.69 23.66 20.65
N ALA A 226 12.71 24.57 20.82
CA ALA A 226 12.07 25.27 19.72
C ALA A 226 12.98 26.21 18.87
N THR A 227 14.28 26.30 19.15
CA THR A 227 15.23 27.12 18.37
C THR A 227 16.49 26.35 17.96
N SER A 228 16.60 25.04 18.22
CA SER A 228 17.84 24.29 18.02
C SER A 228 18.18 24.03 16.54
N SER A 229 17.19 23.97 15.65
CA SER A 229 17.37 23.61 14.22
C SER A 229 17.23 24.79 13.24
N LEU A 230 17.46 26.02 13.67
CA LEU A 230 17.22 27.24 12.86
C LEU A 230 18.51 28.02 12.54
N ASP A 231 18.50 28.70 11.38
CA ASP A 231 19.49 29.72 11.04
C ASP A 231 19.34 30.96 11.92
N ALA A 232 20.44 31.68 12.20
CA ALA A 232 20.48 32.79 13.14
C ALA A 232 19.47 33.93 12.84
N LYS A 233 19.14 34.18 11.56
CA LYS A 233 18.16 35.20 11.16
C LYS A 233 16.73 34.74 11.38
N SER A 234 16.43 33.48 11.09
CA SER A 234 15.12 32.88 11.40
C SER A 234 14.92 32.71 12.90
N GLU A 235 15.95 32.34 13.65
CA GLU A 235 15.94 32.14 15.10
C GLU A 235 15.38 33.35 15.84
N ARG A 236 15.90 34.56 15.55
CA ARG A 236 15.43 35.81 16.19
C ARG A 236 13.92 36.02 16.01
N LYS A 237 13.40 35.81 14.80
CA LYS A 237 11.97 35.99 14.49
C LYS A 237 11.10 34.93 15.15
N VAL A 238 11.61 33.70 15.28
CA VAL A 238 10.91 32.63 16.00
C VAL A 238 10.91 32.92 17.50
N GLN A 239 12.03 33.39 18.05
CA GLN A 239 12.12 33.75 19.46
C GLN A 239 11.16 34.90 19.83
N GLU A 240 11.08 35.95 19.01
CA GLU A 240 10.08 37.03 19.20
C GLU A 240 8.65 36.49 19.26
N ALA A 241 8.30 35.58 18.34
CA ALA A 241 6.98 34.94 18.33
C ALA A 241 6.73 34.05 19.56
N LEU A 242 7.77 33.36 20.07
CA LEU A 242 7.67 32.56 21.29
C LEU A 242 7.52 33.44 22.54
N ASP A 243 8.23 34.57 22.60
CA ASP A 243 8.15 35.53 23.70
C ASP A 243 6.71 36.11 23.76
N GLU A 244 6.15 36.55 22.64
CA GLU A 244 4.75 36.98 22.55
C GLU A 244 3.77 35.86 22.92
N ALA A 245 4.02 34.63 22.47
CA ALA A 245 3.18 33.48 22.76
C ALA A 245 3.16 33.06 24.23
N SER A 246 4.19 33.43 24.99
CA SER A 246 4.37 33.08 26.41
C SER A 246 3.66 34.04 27.35
N LEU A 247 3.29 35.24 26.89
CA LEU A 247 2.63 36.25 27.72
C LEU A 247 1.26 35.75 28.20
N GLY A 248 1.01 35.85 29.51
CA GLY A 248 -0.25 35.43 30.13
C GLY A 248 -0.45 33.92 30.25
N ARG A 249 0.58 33.09 29.98
CA ARG A 249 0.51 31.62 30.02
C ARG A 249 1.63 31.03 30.87
N THR A 250 1.36 29.86 31.47
CA THR A 250 2.43 29.10 32.13
C THR A 250 3.25 28.41 31.04
N THR A 251 4.51 28.82 30.88
CA THR A 251 5.37 28.32 29.81
C THR A 251 6.56 27.56 30.39
N ILE A 252 6.72 26.29 29.99
CA ILE A 252 7.88 25.47 30.32
C ILE A 252 8.76 25.40 29.08
N ILE A 253 10.01 25.84 29.21
CA ILE A 253 10.97 25.92 28.11
C ILE A 253 12.13 24.98 28.38
N ILE A 254 12.35 24.05 27.46
CA ILE A 254 13.57 23.24 27.36
C ILE A 254 14.41 23.86 26.25
N ALA A 255 15.57 24.41 26.60
CA ALA A 255 16.41 25.12 25.64
C ALA A 255 17.87 24.81 25.87
N HIS A 256 18.63 24.78 24.77
CA HIS A 256 20.09 24.77 24.79
C HIS A 256 20.69 26.16 24.59
N ARG A 257 19.89 27.16 24.17
CA ARG A 257 20.35 28.53 23.83
C ARG A 257 20.27 29.46 25.04
N LEU A 258 21.40 30.08 25.41
CA LEU A 258 21.46 31.01 26.55
C LEU A 258 20.48 32.19 26.44
N ALA A 259 20.27 32.72 25.23
CA ALA A 259 19.39 33.86 24.99
C ALA A 259 17.93 33.59 25.42
N THR A 260 17.46 32.36 25.21
CA THR A 260 16.11 31.92 25.59
C THR A 260 16.02 31.67 27.10
N ILE A 261 17.05 31.06 27.70
CA ILE A 261 17.07 30.69 29.12
C ILE A 261 17.16 31.94 30.03
N ARG A 262 17.93 32.96 29.63
CA ARG A 262 18.16 34.17 30.45
C ARG A 262 16.89 34.94 30.76
N LYS A 263 15.88 34.90 29.88
CA LYS A 263 14.60 35.60 30.06
C LYS A 263 13.63 34.88 30.99
N ALA A 264 13.92 33.64 31.40
CA ALA A 264 13.02 32.85 32.23
C ALA A 264 12.92 33.40 33.66
N ASN A 265 11.71 33.37 34.23
CA ASN A 265 11.47 33.78 35.62
C ASN A 265 12.17 32.86 36.63
N THR A 266 12.21 31.56 36.31
CA THR A 266 12.86 30.54 37.13
C THR A 266 13.50 29.53 36.20
N ILE A 267 14.78 29.27 36.44
CA ILE A 267 15.59 28.29 35.73
C ILE A 267 15.73 27.09 36.66
N VAL A 268 15.56 25.89 36.10
CA VAL A 268 15.72 24.61 36.80
C VAL A 268 16.79 23.81 36.09
N VAL A 269 17.83 23.41 36.81
CA VAL A 269 18.93 22.59 36.28
C VAL A 269 18.73 21.15 36.73
N LEU A 270 18.74 20.24 35.76
CA LEU A 270 18.59 18.80 35.97
C LEU A 270 19.94 18.10 35.79
N GLN A 271 20.27 17.20 36.72
CA GLN A 271 21.40 16.29 36.59
C GLN A 271 20.96 14.89 37.00
N LEU A 272 21.19 13.89 36.12
CA LEU A 272 20.80 12.49 36.34
C LEU A 272 19.31 12.33 36.76
N GLY A 273 18.42 13.11 36.14
CA GLY A 273 16.99 13.08 36.43
C GLY A 273 16.56 13.73 37.76
N ARG A 274 17.46 14.44 38.45
CA ARG A 274 17.18 15.16 39.69
C ARG A 274 17.41 16.66 39.52
N VAL A 275 16.63 17.48 40.21
CA VAL A 275 16.84 18.93 40.28
C VAL A 275 18.01 19.21 41.21
N ILE A 276 19.05 19.87 40.67
CA ILE A 276 20.25 20.24 41.45
C ILE A 276 20.28 21.73 41.80
N GLU A 277 19.74 22.60 40.94
CA GLU A 277 19.74 24.05 41.12
C GLU A 277 18.41 24.62 40.63
N SER A 278 17.88 25.62 41.33
CA SER A 278 16.71 26.36 40.90
C SER A 278 16.77 27.82 41.35
N GLY A 279 16.46 28.76 40.46
CA GLY A 279 16.48 30.18 40.76
C GLY A 279 16.39 31.07 39.52
N SER A 280 16.45 32.38 39.73
CA SER A 280 16.62 33.33 38.60
C SER A 280 18.06 33.29 38.09
N HIS A 281 18.27 33.80 36.87
CA HIS A 281 19.59 33.90 36.25
C HIS A 281 20.65 34.51 37.19
N ASP A 282 20.32 35.65 37.81
CA ASP A 282 21.24 36.38 38.69
C ASP A 282 21.57 35.58 39.96
N LYS A 283 20.58 34.89 40.53
CA LYS A 283 20.78 34.01 41.70
C LYS A 283 21.70 32.84 41.38
N LEU A 284 21.50 32.20 40.22
CA LEU A 284 22.26 31.01 39.82
C LEU A 284 23.72 31.32 39.46
N ILE A 285 24.01 32.53 38.95
CA ILE A 285 25.38 32.96 38.67
C ILE A 285 26.16 33.25 39.96
N GLN A 286 25.49 33.74 41.01
CA GLN A 286 26.11 34.11 42.27
C GLN A 286 26.27 32.93 43.26
N ILE A 287 25.85 31.73 42.88
CA ILE A 287 26.04 30.52 43.70
C ILE A 287 27.53 30.35 44.04
N ASN A 288 27.80 29.93 45.29
CA ASN A 288 29.14 29.73 45.84
C ASN A 288 30.03 30.97 45.76
N ASN A 289 29.52 32.15 46.14
CA ASN A 289 30.26 33.41 46.16
C ASN A 289 30.95 33.76 44.82
N GLY A 290 30.38 33.34 43.69
CA GLY A 290 30.92 33.58 42.34
C GLY A 290 31.86 32.49 41.80
N GLU A 291 32.08 31.39 42.52
CA GLU A 291 32.75 30.19 41.98
C GLU A 291 31.85 29.43 40.99
N GLY A 292 30.52 29.65 41.07
CA GLY A 292 29.53 29.22 40.09
C GLY A 292 29.01 27.79 40.30
N GLY A 293 27.74 27.59 39.93
CA GLY A 293 27.08 26.28 39.92
C GLY A 293 27.18 25.52 38.60
N ALA A 294 26.44 24.42 38.48
CA ALA A 294 26.26 23.66 37.24
C ALA A 294 25.70 24.54 36.11
N TYR A 295 24.74 25.42 36.42
CA TYR A 295 24.24 26.42 35.46
C TYR A 295 25.35 27.32 34.91
N PHE A 296 26.17 27.88 35.81
CA PHE A 296 27.27 28.78 35.44
C PHE A 296 28.30 28.06 34.55
N ARG A 297 28.61 26.80 34.86
CA ARG A 297 29.52 25.98 34.04
C ARG A 297 28.97 25.75 32.63
N MET A 298 27.68 25.43 32.49
CA MET A 298 27.04 25.29 31.17
C MET A 298 27.10 26.59 30.37
N LEU A 299 26.84 27.73 31.04
CA LEU A 299 26.89 29.06 30.44
C LEU A 299 28.29 29.40 29.92
N LYS A 300 29.33 29.12 30.71
CA LYS A 300 30.73 29.34 30.33
C LYS A 300 31.14 28.49 29.12
N LEU A 301 30.72 27.22 29.09
CA LEU A 301 30.98 26.33 27.95
C LEU A 301 30.32 26.85 26.67
N GLN A 302 29.07 27.31 26.75
CA GLN A 302 28.36 27.84 25.60
C GLN A 302 28.94 29.17 25.07
N GLN A 303 29.40 30.06 25.95
CA GLN A 303 30.09 31.29 25.52
C GLN A 303 31.40 30.97 24.82
N SER A 304 32.16 29.99 25.32
CA SER A 304 33.42 29.58 24.70
C SER A 304 33.23 28.98 23.30
N SER A 305 32.13 28.25 23.05
CA SER A 305 31.83 27.71 21.71
C SER A 305 31.45 28.83 20.72
N MET A 306 30.69 29.84 21.15
CA MET A 306 30.34 31.00 20.30
C MET A 306 31.59 31.81 19.91
N LEU A 307 32.50 32.05 20.85
CA LEU A 307 33.76 32.76 20.60
C LEU A 307 34.70 31.97 19.67
N THR A 308 34.67 30.64 19.73
CA THR A 308 35.48 29.78 18.85
C THR A 308 34.95 29.77 17.41
N GLU A 309 33.62 29.78 17.23
CA GLU A 309 32.99 29.90 15.90
C GLU A 309 33.27 31.26 15.25
N GLU A 310 33.17 32.37 16.00
CA GLU A 310 33.49 33.71 15.47
C GLU A 310 34.98 33.90 15.16
N ALA A 311 35.89 33.30 15.95
CA ALA A 311 37.33 33.33 15.68
C ALA A 311 37.73 32.53 14.43
N SER A 312 36.97 31.48 14.08
CA SER A 312 37.23 30.65 12.89
C SER A 312 36.84 31.32 11.56
N LEU A 313 36.08 32.42 11.59
CA LEU A 313 35.65 33.19 10.42
C LEU A 313 36.62 34.32 10.03
N SER A 314 37.75 34.49 10.74
CA SER A 314 38.64 35.65 10.59
C SER A 314 40.05 35.37 10.05
N TYR A 315 40.29 34.24 9.37
CA TYR A 315 41.57 33.97 8.69
C TYR A 315 41.40 33.86 7.16
N PRO A 316 42.27 34.49 6.35
CA PRO A 316 42.29 34.25 4.91
C PRO A 316 42.80 32.82 4.65
N PRO A 317 42.33 32.15 3.58
CA PRO A 317 42.71 30.78 3.31
C PRO A 317 44.16 30.74 2.81
N LEU A 318 45.07 30.20 3.62
CA LEU A 318 46.36 29.73 3.13
C LEU A 318 46.25 28.23 2.86
N GLU A 319 46.61 27.89 1.62
CA GLU A 319 46.65 26.55 1.07
C GLU A 319 47.43 25.58 1.98
N ALA A 320 46.78 24.50 2.39
CA ALA A 320 47.47 23.30 2.83
C ALA A 320 46.71 22.07 2.34
N ARG A 321 47.36 21.39 1.38
CA ARG A 321 46.91 20.22 0.64
C ARG A 321 46.93 18.98 1.54
N SER A 322 45.80 18.28 1.56
CA SER A 322 45.56 16.84 1.83
C SER A 322 46.70 15.97 2.41
N HIS A 323 46.41 15.25 3.51
CA HIS A 323 46.31 13.77 3.46
C HIS A 323 45.81 13.13 4.78
N CYS A 324 44.77 12.31 4.61
CA CYS A 324 44.48 11.00 5.21
C CYS A 324 43.72 10.82 6.55
N ARG A 325 42.68 9.99 6.40
CA ARG A 325 42.13 8.95 7.29
C ARG A 325 41.25 9.39 8.47
N GLN A 326 39.95 9.31 8.25
CA GLN A 326 39.02 8.84 9.28
C GLN A 326 38.45 7.48 8.89
N SER A 327 38.97 6.49 9.60
CA SER A 327 38.35 5.21 9.86
C SER A 327 37.02 5.40 10.59
N SER A 328 35.92 4.92 10.02
CA SER A 328 34.74 4.53 10.78
C SER A 328 34.61 3.01 10.73
N SER A 329 34.92 2.42 11.87
CA SER A 329 34.67 1.02 12.23
C SER A 329 33.17 0.77 12.30
N GLN A 330 32.61 0.06 11.32
CA GLN A 330 31.30 -0.59 11.46
C GLN A 330 31.51 -2.00 12.02
N SER A 331 31.13 -2.17 13.28
CA SER A 331 30.89 -3.48 13.87
C SER A 331 29.51 -4.03 13.44
N PRO A 332 29.37 -5.36 13.38
CA PRO A 332 28.47 -6.04 12.45
C PRO A 332 27.13 -6.42 13.10
N GLN A 333 26.07 -6.56 12.31
CA GLN A 333 24.91 -7.35 12.71
C GLN A 333 24.47 -8.34 11.61
N ASN A 334 24.21 -9.54 12.11
CA ASN A 334 24.06 -10.81 11.42
C ASN A 334 22.62 -11.07 10.96
N PRO A 335 22.42 -12.13 10.16
CA PRO A 335 21.28 -12.29 9.28
C PRO A 335 20.09 -12.93 9.99
N VAL A 336 18.88 -12.47 9.69
CA VAL A 336 17.67 -13.20 10.04
C VAL A 336 16.91 -13.54 8.77
N SER A 337 16.97 -14.84 8.49
CA SER A 337 16.26 -15.62 7.52
C SER A 337 14.74 -15.43 7.59
N ALA A 338 14.12 -15.24 6.43
CA ALA A 338 12.73 -15.62 6.13
C ALA A 338 12.67 -15.77 4.61
N ARG A 339 12.81 -16.95 3.99
CA ARG A 339 11.98 -18.16 4.13
C ARG A 339 10.51 -17.80 4.34
N SER A 340 9.84 -17.39 3.25
CA SER A 340 8.41 -17.61 3.11
C SER A 340 8.21 -19.00 2.49
N SER A 341 7.94 -19.94 3.38
CA SER A 341 7.20 -21.16 3.12
C SER A 341 5.82 -20.81 2.55
N GLY A 342 5.66 -20.95 1.24
CA GLY A 342 4.35 -21.14 0.61
C GLY A 342 3.89 -22.56 0.93
N GLN A 343 3.27 -22.74 2.09
CA GLN A 343 2.56 -23.98 2.39
C GLN A 343 1.26 -23.95 1.58
N SER A 344 1.32 -24.72 0.49
CA SER A 344 0.25 -25.51 -0.10
C SER A 344 -1.05 -25.55 0.70
N SER A 345 -2.14 -25.18 0.03
CA SER A 345 -3.42 -25.90 0.15
C SER A 345 -4.09 -25.93 -1.23
N PRO A 346 -4.82 -27.01 -1.52
CA PRO A 346 -4.80 -27.65 -2.82
C PRO A 346 -5.82 -27.03 -3.76
N SER A 347 -5.37 -26.63 -4.94
CA SER A 347 -6.22 -26.36 -6.07
C SER A 347 -6.91 -27.65 -6.48
N TYR A 348 -8.23 -27.71 -6.31
CA TYR A 348 -9.05 -28.72 -6.96
C TYR A 348 -8.88 -28.60 -8.47
N PRO A 349 -8.66 -29.71 -9.20
CA PRO A 349 -8.68 -29.72 -10.66
C PRO A 349 -10.13 -29.69 -11.15
N PHE A 350 -10.33 -29.20 -12.37
CA PHE A 350 -11.59 -29.06 -13.11
C PHE A 350 -12.32 -27.72 -12.98
N SER A 351 -11.95 -26.78 -13.86
CA SER A 351 -12.89 -26.04 -14.71
C SER A 351 -12.18 -25.62 -16.00
N PRO A 352 -12.70 -25.94 -17.20
CA PRO A 352 -12.13 -25.50 -18.47
C PRO A 352 -12.65 -24.09 -18.76
N ALA A 353 -11.86 -23.05 -18.46
CA ALA A 353 -12.16 -21.71 -18.93
C ALA A 353 -11.72 -21.59 -20.40
N LEU A 354 -12.65 -21.83 -21.32
CA LEU A 354 -12.56 -21.37 -22.70
C LEU A 354 -12.32 -19.85 -22.67
N SER A 355 -11.10 -19.44 -23.02
CA SER A 355 -10.76 -18.03 -23.22
C SER A 355 -11.37 -17.57 -24.53
N PHE A 356 -12.64 -17.16 -24.48
CA PHE A 356 -13.27 -16.40 -25.56
C PHE A 356 -12.86 -14.94 -25.41
N SER A 357 -11.98 -14.49 -26.30
CA SER A 357 -11.67 -13.08 -26.51
C SER A 357 -12.92 -12.35 -27.04
N GLY A 358 -13.70 -11.77 -26.13
CA GLY A 358 -14.72 -10.77 -26.43
C GLY A 358 -14.24 -9.37 -26.00
N PRO A 359 -14.46 -8.31 -26.79
CA PRO A 359 -14.05 -6.97 -26.42
C PRO A 359 -15.08 -6.40 -25.43
N GLN A 360 -14.76 -6.38 -24.14
CA GLN A 360 -15.47 -5.57 -23.17
C GLN A 360 -14.47 -4.74 -22.36
N SER A 361 -14.11 -3.60 -22.95
CA SER A 361 -13.74 -2.41 -22.19
C SER A 361 -14.99 -1.92 -21.45
N PHE A 362 -15.10 -2.27 -20.17
CA PHE A 362 -15.94 -1.54 -19.22
C PHE A 362 -15.00 -0.91 -18.18
N ASP A 363 -14.72 0.38 -18.40
CA ASP A 363 -14.05 1.23 -17.44
C ASP A 363 -14.89 1.30 -16.15
N MET A 364 -14.35 0.76 -15.07
CA MET A 364 -14.83 1.03 -13.73
C MET A 364 -14.21 2.36 -13.30
N HIS A 365 -14.93 3.45 -13.49
CA HIS A 365 -14.54 4.78 -12.98
C HIS A 365 -14.77 4.78 -11.46
N PRO A 366 -13.73 4.73 -10.60
CA PRO A 366 -13.92 5.26 -9.25
C PRO A 366 -14.03 6.77 -9.42
N ASN A 367 -14.93 7.41 -8.67
CA ASN A 367 -15.00 8.85 -8.61
C ASN A 367 -13.78 9.37 -7.84
N ASP A 368 -12.64 9.42 -8.53
CA ASP A 368 -11.34 9.81 -7.99
C ASP A 368 -10.79 10.99 -8.79
N GLN A 369 -11.59 12.06 -8.88
CA GLN A 369 -11.23 13.33 -9.53
C GLN A 369 -9.95 13.99 -8.98
N SER A 370 -9.37 13.43 -7.90
CA SER A 370 -8.13 13.91 -7.30
C SER A 370 -6.88 13.22 -7.88
N VAL A 371 -6.98 11.96 -8.32
CA VAL A 371 -5.81 11.15 -8.76
C VAL A 371 -5.45 11.42 -10.21
N ASP A 372 -6.44 11.64 -11.07
CA ASP A 372 -6.24 11.95 -12.51
C ASP A 372 -5.41 13.23 -12.72
N LYS A 373 -5.50 14.19 -11.79
CA LYS A 373 -4.76 15.45 -11.87
C LYS A 373 -3.26 15.29 -11.59
N TYR A 374 -2.86 14.25 -10.85
CA TYR A 374 -1.45 13.93 -10.59
C TYR A 374 -0.85 13.02 -11.66
N LEU A 375 -1.64 12.07 -12.20
CA LEU A 375 -1.21 11.20 -13.29
C LEU A 375 -1.01 11.95 -14.62
N ALA A 376 -1.80 13.01 -14.87
CA ALA A 376 -1.67 13.86 -16.06
C ALA A 376 -0.33 14.63 -16.14
N LYS A 377 0.44 14.72 -15.05
CA LYS A 377 1.72 15.44 -15.02
C LYS A 377 2.95 14.54 -15.24
N SER A 378 2.79 13.22 -15.24
CA SER A 378 3.87 12.30 -15.60
C SER A 378 3.80 12.03 -17.10
N SER A 379 4.73 12.59 -17.85
CA SER A 379 4.94 12.28 -19.27
C SER A 379 5.56 10.88 -19.41
N HIS A 380 4.80 9.84 -19.10
CA HIS A 380 5.16 8.47 -19.45
C HIS A 380 4.11 7.95 -20.41
N LEU A 381 4.51 7.74 -21.67
CA LEU A 381 3.72 6.97 -22.63
C LEU A 381 3.32 5.64 -21.94
N PRO A 382 2.09 5.12 -22.14
CA PRO A 382 1.77 3.78 -21.68
C PRO A 382 2.81 2.83 -22.29
N HIS A 383 3.62 2.23 -21.43
CA HIS A 383 4.68 1.34 -21.89
C HIS A 383 4.04 0.18 -22.63
N SER A 384 4.42 0.02 -23.90
CA SER A 384 4.04 -1.14 -24.70
C SER A 384 4.39 -2.42 -23.93
N GLN A 385 3.47 -3.39 -23.86
CA GLN A 385 3.71 -4.69 -23.21
C GLN A 385 4.96 -5.41 -23.76
N TRP A 386 5.38 -5.02 -24.97
CA TRP A 386 6.67 -5.37 -25.57
C TRP A 386 7.89 -5.07 -24.72
N HIS A 387 7.89 -3.96 -23.97
CA HIS A 387 8.99 -3.64 -23.07
C HIS A 387 9.13 -4.68 -21.95
N LEU A 388 8.00 -5.24 -21.49
CA LEU A 388 7.98 -6.28 -20.47
C LEU A 388 8.49 -7.61 -21.04
N VAL A 389 8.11 -7.94 -22.28
CA VAL A 389 8.64 -9.09 -23.03
C VAL A 389 10.15 -8.97 -23.26
N GLN A 390 10.66 -7.76 -23.55
CA GLN A 390 12.11 -7.53 -23.68
C GLN A 390 12.86 -7.82 -22.37
N MET A 391 12.24 -7.62 -21.20
CA MET A 391 12.86 -7.95 -19.92
C MET A 391 12.97 -9.46 -19.67
N ILE A 392 12.23 -10.30 -20.43
CA ILE A 392 12.24 -11.77 -20.37
C ILE A 392 13.32 -12.38 -21.28
N ALA A 393 13.94 -11.59 -22.17
CA ALA A 393 14.94 -12.03 -23.15
C ALA A 393 16.04 -12.97 -22.62
N PRO A 394 16.65 -12.79 -21.43
CA PRO A 394 17.72 -13.68 -20.97
C PRO A 394 17.24 -15.09 -20.59
N GLU A 395 15.96 -15.29 -20.26
CA GLU A 395 15.37 -16.61 -20.00
C GLU A 395 14.56 -17.16 -21.19
N TRP A 396 14.76 -16.63 -22.40
CA TRP A 396 13.92 -16.96 -23.58
C TRP A 396 13.76 -18.45 -23.86
N LYS A 397 14.78 -19.27 -23.60
CA LYS A 397 14.74 -20.72 -23.81
C LYS A 397 13.70 -21.41 -22.93
N ARG A 398 13.60 -20.98 -21.67
CA ARG A 398 12.60 -21.51 -20.72
C ARG A 398 11.22 -21.01 -21.07
N SER A 399 11.10 -19.74 -21.42
CA SER A 399 9.82 -19.20 -21.91
C SER A 399 9.34 -19.92 -23.17
N LEU A 400 10.23 -20.27 -24.10
CA LEU A 400 9.89 -21.04 -25.30
C LEU A 400 9.42 -22.45 -24.95
N LEU A 401 10.08 -23.11 -23.99
CA LEU A 401 9.69 -24.44 -23.50
C LEU A 401 8.31 -24.41 -22.82
N GLY A 402 8.04 -23.37 -22.02
CA GLY A 402 6.72 -23.13 -21.43
C GLY A 402 5.64 -22.87 -22.49
N CYS A 403 5.95 -22.13 -23.56
CA CYS A 403 5.04 -21.94 -24.69
C CYS A 403 4.75 -23.25 -25.44
N LEU A 404 5.75 -24.11 -25.66
CA LEU A 404 5.55 -25.44 -26.25
C LEU A 404 4.66 -26.32 -25.37
N GLY A 405 4.87 -26.28 -24.05
CA GLY A 405 3.99 -26.91 -23.06
C GLY A 405 2.56 -26.39 -23.14
N ALA A 406 2.37 -25.07 -23.25
CA ALA A 406 1.06 -24.44 -23.37
C ALA A 406 0.32 -24.79 -24.68
N ILE A 407 1.03 -24.86 -25.81
CA ILE A 407 0.47 -25.34 -27.08
C ILE A 407 0.01 -26.79 -26.95
N GLY A 408 0.84 -27.63 -26.32
CA GLY A 408 0.49 -29.02 -26.03
C GLY A 408 -0.72 -29.14 -25.10
N ALA A 409 -0.77 -28.36 -24.02
CA ALA A 409 -1.88 -28.35 -23.08
C ALA A 409 -3.19 -27.88 -23.75
N GLY A 410 -3.11 -26.86 -24.61
CA GLY A 410 -4.25 -26.33 -25.35
C GLY A 410 -4.81 -27.30 -26.41
N SER A 411 -3.96 -28.13 -27.03
CA SER A 411 -4.41 -29.09 -28.05
C SER A 411 -5.17 -30.29 -27.48
N ILE A 412 -5.03 -30.56 -26.18
CA ILE A 412 -5.71 -31.66 -25.49
C ILE A 412 -7.23 -31.51 -25.52
N GLN A 413 -7.75 -30.29 -25.35
CA GLN A 413 -9.20 -30.05 -25.34
C GLN A 413 -9.87 -30.42 -26.68
N PRO A 414 -9.40 -29.91 -27.85
CA PRO A 414 -9.89 -30.36 -29.16
C PRO A 414 -9.73 -31.86 -29.40
N PHE A 415 -8.59 -32.43 -29.00
CA PHE A 415 -8.33 -33.86 -29.20
C PHE A 415 -9.28 -34.72 -28.35
N ASN A 416 -9.54 -34.32 -27.11
CA ASN A 416 -10.52 -34.95 -26.23
C ASN A 416 -11.95 -34.86 -26.83
N ALA A 417 -12.34 -33.70 -27.37
CA ALA A 417 -13.62 -33.53 -28.05
C ALA A 417 -13.76 -34.45 -29.29
N TYR A 418 -12.71 -34.54 -30.10
CA TYR A 418 -12.66 -35.45 -31.26
C TYR A 418 -12.75 -36.92 -30.86
N CYS A 419 -11.98 -37.34 -29.85
CA CYS A 419 -12.01 -38.72 -29.34
C CYS A 419 -13.39 -39.07 -28.78
N LEU A 420 -14.01 -38.16 -28.03
CA LEU A 420 -15.34 -38.36 -27.46
C LEU A 420 -16.41 -38.49 -28.56
N GLY A 421 -16.40 -37.61 -29.57
CA GLY A 421 -17.31 -37.70 -30.72
C GLY A 421 -17.13 -38.98 -31.53
N SER A 422 -15.89 -39.39 -31.75
CA SER A 422 -15.57 -40.63 -32.47
C SER A 422 -16.01 -41.87 -31.67
N LEU A 423 -15.83 -41.86 -30.36
CA LEU A 423 -16.27 -42.93 -29.47
C LEU A 423 -17.79 -43.11 -29.53
N VAL A 424 -18.56 -42.01 -29.49
CA VAL A 424 -20.03 -42.05 -29.66
C VAL A 424 -20.41 -42.71 -30.99
N SER A 425 -19.71 -42.40 -32.08
CA SER A 425 -19.97 -43.00 -33.40
C SER A 425 -19.71 -44.51 -33.45
N VAL A 426 -18.71 -45.00 -32.70
CA VAL A 426 -18.40 -46.44 -32.58
C VAL A 426 -19.53 -47.18 -31.86
N TYR A 427 -20.13 -46.57 -30.84
CA TYR A 427 -21.27 -47.15 -30.13
C TYR A 427 -22.55 -47.26 -30.97
N LEU A 428 -22.63 -46.55 -32.10
CA LEU A 428 -23.76 -46.65 -33.04
C LEU A 428 -23.59 -47.80 -34.06
N LEU A 429 -22.45 -48.50 -34.08
CA LEU A 429 -22.24 -49.66 -34.95
C LEU A 429 -23.09 -50.85 -34.48
N LYS A 430 -23.59 -51.68 -35.42
CA LYS A 430 -24.40 -52.87 -35.10
C LYS A 430 -23.59 -54.12 -34.70
N ASP A 431 -22.28 -54.14 -34.96
CA ASP A 431 -21.42 -55.29 -34.73
C ASP A 431 -20.72 -55.23 -33.36
N ASN A 432 -21.18 -56.06 -32.42
CA ASN A 432 -20.66 -56.13 -31.05
C ASN A 432 -19.16 -56.43 -30.97
N SER A 433 -18.61 -57.21 -31.91
CA SER A 433 -17.20 -57.58 -31.90
C SER A 433 -16.30 -56.39 -32.23
N LYS A 434 -16.76 -55.54 -33.16
CA LYS A 434 -16.05 -54.35 -33.61
C LYS A 434 -16.12 -53.20 -32.62
N ILE A 435 -17.26 -53.03 -31.93
CA ILE A 435 -17.42 -52.06 -30.83
C ILE A 435 -16.35 -52.29 -29.76
N LYS A 436 -16.11 -53.54 -29.36
CA LYS A 436 -15.14 -53.87 -28.31
C LYS A 436 -13.71 -53.53 -28.74
N SER A 437 -13.30 -53.94 -29.94
CA SER A 437 -11.96 -53.67 -30.47
C SER A 437 -11.67 -52.18 -30.63
N ASP A 438 -12.62 -51.41 -31.17
CA ASP A 438 -12.44 -49.97 -31.40
C ASP A 438 -12.49 -49.19 -30.07
N THR A 439 -13.32 -49.62 -29.11
CA THR A 439 -13.36 -49.03 -27.75
C THR A 439 -12.04 -49.23 -27.01
N ASP A 440 -11.47 -50.44 -27.06
CA ASP A 440 -10.16 -50.72 -26.44
C ASP A 440 -9.06 -49.80 -27.02
N PHE A 441 -9.09 -49.55 -28.34
CA PHE A 441 -8.18 -48.61 -29.00
C PHE A 441 -8.34 -47.17 -28.47
N PHE A 442 -9.58 -46.67 -28.34
CA PHE A 442 -9.82 -45.35 -27.75
C PHE A 442 -9.40 -45.25 -26.28
N CYS A 443 -9.56 -46.32 -25.49
CA CYS A 443 -9.08 -46.34 -24.10
C CYS A 443 -7.55 -46.12 -24.01
N PHE A 444 -6.76 -46.74 -24.90
CA PHE A 444 -5.32 -46.49 -24.96
C PHE A 444 -5.00 -45.06 -25.40
N ILE A 445 -5.77 -44.50 -26.34
CA ILE A 445 -5.63 -43.09 -26.74
C ILE A 445 -5.87 -42.16 -25.54
N PHE A 446 -6.94 -42.34 -24.76
CA PHE A 446 -7.21 -41.53 -23.56
C PHE A 446 -6.11 -41.66 -22.50
N LEU A 447 -5.57 -42.87 -22.29
CA LEU A 447 -4.44 -43.08 -21.39
C LEU A 447 -3.19 -42.32 -21.87
N SER A 448 -2.88 -42.37 -23.17
CA SER A 448 -1.76 -41.61 -23.74
C SER A 448 -1.97 -40.10 -23.62
N LEU A 449 -3.20 -39.62 -23.81
CA LEU A 449 -3.56 -38.21 -23.70
C LEU A 449 -3.44 -37.72 -22.26
N ALA A 450 -3.78 -38.56 -21.28
CA ALA A 450 -3.60 -38.25 -19.85
C ALA A 450 -2.12 -38.10 -19.47
N VAL A 451 -1.26 -39.03 -19.93
CA VAL A 451 0.20 -38.92 -19.72
C VAL A 451 0.76 -37.69 -20.43
N PHE A 452 0.36 -37.44 -21.68
CA PHE A 452 0.74 -36.25 -22.43
C PHE A 452 0.34 -34.97 -21.69
N SER A 453 -0.91 -34.90 -21.20
CA SER A 453 -1.44 -33.79 -20.39
C SER A 453 -0.60 -33.52 -19.15
N PHE A 454 -0.22 -34.57 -18.42
CA PHE A 454 0.62 -34.42 -17.24
C PHE A 454 1.97 -33.79 -17.59
N ILE A 455 2.60 -34.26 -18.67
CA ILE A 455 3.92 -33.75 -19.11
C ILE A 455 3.82 -32.31 -19.59
N THR A 456 2.85 -31.97 -20.44
CA THR A 456 2.70 -30.61 -20.98
C THR A 456 2.34 -29.59 -19.91
N ASN A 457 1.45 -29.94 -18.97
CA ASN A 457 1.11 -29.09 -17.84
C ASN A 457 2.31 -28.88 -16.90
N LEU A 458 3.09 -29.93 -16.63
CA LEU A 458 4.28 -29.82 -15.82
C LEU A 458 5.31 -28.86 -16.45
N LEU A 459 5.59 -29.03 -17.75
CA LEU A 459 6.48 -28.13 -18.50
C LEU A 459 5.97 -26.69 -18.48
N GLN A 460 4.71 -26.47 -18.83
CA GLN A 460 4.09 -25.14 -18.88
C GLN A 460 4.19 -24.42 -17.53
N HIS A 461 3.72 -25.04 -16.44
CA HIS A 461 3.66 -24.38 -15.13
C HIS A 461 5.04 -24.17 -14.52
N TYR A 462 5.93 -25.16 -14.64
CA TYR A 462 7.28 -25.06 -14.10
C TYR A 462 8.09 -23.95 -14.79
N ASP A 463 8.13 -23.95 -16.13
CA ASP A 463 8.95 -23.00 -16.87
C ASP A 463 8.42 -21.56 -16.76
N PHE A 464 7.09 -21.36 -16.75
CA PHE A 464 6.51 -20.03 -16.51
C PHE A 464 6.68 -19.55 -15.07
N SER A 465 6.62 -20.44 -14.07
CA SER A 465 6.88 -20.08 -12.67
C SER A 465 8.31 -19.58 -12.49
N VAL A 466 9.29 -20.31 -13.00
CA VAL A 466 10.70 -19.94 -12.92
C VAL A 466 11.00 -18.64 -13.69
N THR A 467 10.42 -18.49 -14.89
CA THR A 467 10.58 -17.26 -15.69
C THR A 467 9.98 -16.06 -14.96
N GLY A 468 8.81 -16.22 -14.34
CA GLY A 468 8.14 -15.19 -13.54
C GLY A 468 8.94 -14.77 -12.30
N GLU A 469 9.57 -15.72 -11.60
CA GLU A 469 10.41 -15.43 -10.43
C GLU A 469 11.68 -14.65 -10.83
N CYS A 470 12.38 -15.09 -11.90
CA CYS A 470 13.55 -14.38 -12.43
C CYS A 470 13.21 -12.96 -12.89
N LEU A 471 12.09 -12.79 -13.59
CA LEU A 471 11.62 -11.46 -14.03
C LEU A 471 11.31 -10.57 -12.82
N THR A 472 10.59 -11.09 -11.84
CA THR A 472 10.24 -10.35 -10.61
C THR A 472 11.50 -9.91 -9.86
N LYS A 473 12.48 -10.81 -9.72
CA LYS A 473 13.78 -10.50 -9.11
C LYS A 473 14.48 -9.35 -9.85
N ARG A 474 14.56 -9.42 -11.18
CA ARG A 474 15.23 -8.40 -12.01
C ARG A 474 14.53 -7.04 -11.95
N VAL A 475 13.19 -7.03 -11.96
CA VAL A 475 12.42 -5.79 -11.80
C VAL A 475 12.69 -5.18 -10.43
N ARG A 476 12.66 -5.98 -9.36
CA ARG A 476 12.99 -5.52 -8.00
C ARG A 476 14.40 -4.95 -7.91
N GLU A 477 15.40 -5.63 -8.46
CA GLU A 477 16.79 -5.16 -8.50
C GLU A 477 16.92 -3.82 -9.25
N LYS A 478 16.32 -3.69 -10.43
CA LYS A 478 16.36 -2.44 -11.21
C LYS A 478 15.66 -1.28 -10.51
N VAL A 479 14.51 -1.54 -9.89
CA VAL A 479 13.77 -0.53 -9.11
C VAL A 479 14.60 -0.08 -7.92
N LEU A 480 15.14 -1.02 -7.14
CA LEU A 480 15.98 -0.71 -5.98
C LEU A 480 17.24 0.07 -6.36
N CYS A 481 17.96 -0.34 -7.41
CA CYS A 481 19.13 0.40 -7.88
C CYS A 481 18.77 1.82 -8.33
N LYS A 482 17.64 2.00 -9.04
CA LYS A 482 17.21 3.34 -9.48
C LYS A 482 16.80 4.22 -8.31
N CYS A 483 16.16 3.66 -7.28
CA CYS A 483 15.83 4.37 -6.04
C CYS A 483 17.09 4.70 -5.21
N ALA A 484 18.11 3.86 -5.22
CA ALA A 484 19.36 4.10 -4.47
C ALA A 484 20.31 5.10 -5.16
N HIS A 485 20.13 5.35 -6.46
CA HIS A 485 20.88 6.35 -7.23
C HIS A 485 20.21 7.73 -7.30
N LEU A 486 18.99 7.87 -6.78
CA LEU A 486 18.27 9.13 -6.56
C LEU A 486 18.53 9.62 -5.13
#